data_AF-T2T4U1-F1
#
_entry.id   AF-T2T4U1-F1
#
_cell.length_a   1.000
_cell.length_b   1.000
_cell.length_c   1.000
_cell.angle_alpha   90.00
_cell.angle_beta   90.00
_cell.angle_gamma   90.00
#
_symmetry.space_group_name_H-M   'P 1'
#
loop_
_entity.id
_entity.type
_entity.pdbx_description
1 polymer ?
#
loop_
_entity_poly.entity_id
_entity_poly.type
_entity_poly.pdbx_seq_one_letter_code
_entity_poly.pdbx_strand_id
1 'polypeptide(L)'
;DGVLTVIAPLEGTPAYKAGVKSGDNILKINNESTLSMSIDDAINLMRGKPKTSIQITVVRKNEPKPLVFNIVRDIIKIPSVYVKKIKDTPYLYVRVNSFDKNVTKSVLDGLKANPKTKGIVLDLRGNPGGLLNQAVGLSNLFIKEGVLVSQRGKNKEENLEYKANGRAPYTNLPVVVLVNGGSASASEIVAGAL
;
A
#
# COMPACT_ATOMS: atom_id res chain seq x y z
N ASP A 1 -4.78 -26.71 -1.56
CA ASP A 1 -5.97 -27.22 -0.84
C ASP A 1 -6.79 -26.06 -0.30
N GLY A 2 -8.03 -25.94 -0.79
CA GLY A 2 -8.89 -24.75 -0.73
C GLY A 2 -9.49 -24.39 0.63
N VAL A 3 -8.73 -24.52 1.71
CA VAL A 3 -9.13 -24.07 3.05
C VAL A 3 -8.72 -22.61 3.22
N LEU A 4 -9.70 -21.75 3.55
CA LEU A 4 -9.44 -20.33 3.78
C LEU A 4 -8.53 -20.16 5.01
N THR A 5 -7.29 -19.73 4.77
CA THR A 5 -6.22 -19.73 5.78
C THR A 5 -5.73 -18.30 6.03
N VAL A 6 -5.55 -17.94 7.30
CA VAL A 6 -4.94 -16.66 7.69
C VAL A 6 -3.44 -16.73 7.46
N ILE A 7 -2.93 -15.92 6.53
CA ILE A 7 -1.48 -15.79 6.31
C ILE A 7 -0.83 -15.04 7.47
N ALA A 8 -1.21 -13.79 7.70
CA ALA A 8 -0.72 -13.00 8.81
C ALA A 8 -1.70 -11.86 9.14
N PRO A 9 -2.19 -11.75 10.38
CA PRO A 9 -2.93 -10.57 10.81
C PRO A 9 -1.95 -9.40 10.96
N LEU A 10 -2.34 -8.23 10.45
CA LEU A 10 -1.53 -7.01 10.55
C LEU A 10 -1.54 -6.48 12.00
N GLU A 11 -0.37 -6.20 12.55
CA GLU A 11 -0.24 -5.65 13.90
C GLU A 11 -1.11 -4.39 14.09
N GLY A 12 -1.78 -4.31 15.25
CA GLY A 12 -2.66 -3.19 15.58
C GLY A 12 -4.04 -3.19 14.89
N THR A 13 -4.29 -4.10 13.94
CA THR A 13 -5.62 -4.22 13.29
C THR A 13 -6.63 -4.98 14.15
N PRO A 14 -7.95 -4.89 13.85
CA PRO A 14 -8.97 -5.56 14.65
C PRO A 14 -8.77 -7.08 14.81
N ALA A 15 -8.40 -7.78 13.74
CA ALA A 15 -8.17 -9.22 13.79
C ALA A 15 -6.96 -9.58 14.68
N TYR A 16 -5.89 -8.79 14.60
CA TYR A 16 -4.72 -8.95 15.47
C TYR A 16 -5.09 -8.73 16.94
N LYS A 17 -5.83 -7.65 17.24
CA LYS A 17 -6.31 -7.34 18.60
C LYS A 17 -7.26 -8.41 19.15
N ALA A 18 -8.05 -9.04 18.29
CA ALA A 18 -8.93 -10.15 18.67
C ALA A 18 -8.17 -11.46 18.93
N GLY A 19 -6.87 -11.54 18.63
CA GLY A 19 -6.06 -12.71 18.89
C GLY A 19 -6.08 -13.76 17.78
N VAL A 20 -6.50 -13.39 16.57
CA VAL A 20 -6.31 -14.20 15.36
C VAL A 20 -4.81 -14.37 15.11
N LYS A 21 -4.38 -15.53 14.63
CA LYS A 21 -2.97 -15.87 14.40
C LYS A 21 -2.74 -16.38 12.98
N SER A 22 -1.48 -16.29 12.54
CA SER A 22 -1.02 -16.95 11.32
C SER A 22 -1.29 -18.46 11.40
N GLY A 23 -1.77 -19.03 10.29
CA GLY A 23 -2.12 -20.45 10.19
C GLY A 23 -3.49 -20.82 10.74
N ASP A 24 -4.29 -19.85 11.21
CA ASP A 24 -5.69 -20.11 11.55
C ASP A 24 -6.48 -20.45 10.28
N ASN A 25 -7.18 -21.59 10.29
CA ASN A 25 -8.08 -22.00 9.22
C ASN A 25 -9.49 -21.51 9.56
N ILE A 26 -10.04 -20.62 8.74
CA ILE A 26 -11.36 -20.05 8.97
C ILE A 26 -12.40 -21.06 8.52
N LEU A 27 -13.23 -21.55 9.44
CA LEU A 27 -14.32 -22.49 9.20
C LEU A 27 -15.66 -21.80 8.92
N LYS A 28 -15.90 -20.67 9.60
CA LYS A 28 -17.14 -19.91 9.45
C LYS A 28 -16.91 -18.41 9.52
N ILE A 29 -17.71 -17.69 8.77
CA ILE A 29 -17.85 -16.23 8.84
C ILE A 29 -19.31 -15.97 9.21
N ASN A 30 -19.54 -15.41 10.38
CA ASN A 30 -20.83 -15.42 11.06
C ASN A 30 -21.41 -16.84 11.11
N ASN A 31 -22.58 -17.06 10.50
CA ASN A 31 -23.25 -18.35 10.46
C ASN A 31 -22.93 -19.16 9.19
N GLU A 32 -22.16 -18.58 8.25
CA GLU A 32 -21.88 -19.20 6.96
C GLU A 32 -20.59 -20.02 7.00
N SER A 33 -20.66 -21.25 6.48
CA SER A 33 -19.49 -22.11 6.31
C SER A 33 -18.60 -21.57 5.20
N THR A 34 -17.29 -21.55 5.42
CA THR A 34 -16.29 -21.21 4.40
C THR A 34 -15.93 -22.40 3.51
N LEU A 35 -16.47 -23.59 3.78
CA LEU A 35 -16.24 -24.77 2.96
C LEU A 35 -16.78 -24.51 1.54
N SER A 36 -15.92 -24.65 0.53
CA SER A 36 -16.23 -24.34 -0.88
C SER A 36 -16.53 -22.86 -1.18
N MET A 37 -16.32 -21.96 -0.23
CA MET A 37 -16.45 -20.52 -0.45
C MET A 37 -15.25 -20.01 -1.24
N SER A 38 -15.48 -19.14 -2.23
CA SER A 38 -14.38 -18.46 -2.92
C SER A 38 -13.69 -17.45 -1.99
N ILE A 39 -12.44 -17.12 -2.29
CA ILE A 39 -11.71 -16.09 -1.54
C ILE A 39 -12.44 -14.74 -1.62
N ASP A 40 -12.99 -14.40 -2.79
CA ASP A 40 -13.69 -13.13 -3.00
C ASP A 40 -14.99 -13.05 -2.19
N ASP A 41 -15.76 -14.13 -2.13
CA ASP A 41 -16.97 -14.21 -1.30
C ASP A 41 -16.64 -14.06 0.18
N ALA A 42 -15.59 -14.74 0.64
CA ALA A 42 -15.12 -14.61 2.01
C ALA A 42 -14.69 -13.17 2.33
N ILE A 43 -13.96 -12.51 1.43
CA ILE A 43 -13.58 -11.11 1.57
C ILE A 43 -14.83 -10.21 1.66
N ASN A 44 -15.84 -10.47 0.83
CA ASN A 44 -17.07 -9.69 0.81
C ASN A 44 -17.87 -9.83 2.13
N LEU A 45 -17.96 -11.03 2.69
CA LEU A 45 -18.58 -11.26 4.01
C LEU A 45 -17.78 -10.64 5.16
N MET A 46 -16.45 -10.67 5.06
CA MET A 46 -15.57 -10.06 6.04
C MET A 46 -15.64 -8.53 6.03
N ARG A 47 -15.79 -7.92 4.86
CA ARG A 47 -16.00 -6.48 4.72
C ARG A 47 -17.37 -6.07 5.26
N GLY A 48 -17.50 -4.78 5.57
CA GLY A 48 -18.73 -4.22 6.13
C GLY A 48 -18.51 -2.82 6.69
N LYS A 49 -19.58 -2.20 7.18
CA LYS A 49 -19.51 -0.86 7.76
C LYS A 49 -18.55 -0.85 8.97
N PRO A 50 -17.64 0.14 9.09
CA PRO A 50 -16.81 0.29 10.28
C PRO A 50 -17.66 0.32 11.55
N LYS A 51 -17.09 -0.15 12.66
CA LYS A 51 -17.71 -0.30 13.99
C LYS A 51 -18.81 -1.34 14.10
N THR A 52 -19.07 -2.12 13.05
CA THR A 52 -19.95 -3.30 13.14
C THR A 52 -19.15 -4.54 13.50
N SER A 53 -19.77 -5.47 14.22
CA SER A 53 -19.14 -6.74 14.57
C SER A 53 -19.24 -7.76 13.45
N ILE A 54 -18.25 -8.64 13.40
CA ILE A 54 -18.26 -9.88 12.64
C ILE A 54 -17.73 -11.00 13.54
N GLN A 55 -18.30 -12.18 13.41
CA GLN A 55 -17.80 -13.36 14.08
C GLN A 55 -17.03 -14.22 13.08
N ILE A 56 -15.87 -14.74 13.46
CA ILE A 56 -15.22 -15.81 12.71
C ILE A 56 -14.98 -17.01 13.64
N THR A 57 -15.20 -18.20 13.11
CA THR A 57 -14.82 -19.45 13.77
C THR A 57 -13.61 -20.03 13.07
N VAL A 58 -12.55 -20.34 13.81
CA VAL A 58 -11.31 -20.86 13.24
C VAL A 58 -10.87 -22.16 13.90
N VAL A 59 -10.15 -22.99 13.15
CA VAL A 59 -9.35 -24.09 13.68
C VAL A 59 -7.91 -23.63 13.73
N ARG A 60 -7.31 -23.74 14.92
CA ARG A 60 -5.91 -23.41 15.16
C ARG A 60 -5.15 -24.68 15.50
N LYS A 61 -3.95 -24.80 14.94
CA LYS A 61 -3.05 -25.92 15.26
C LYS A 61 -2.80 -25.97 16.77
N ASN A 62 -2.86 -27.17 17.35
CA ASN A 62 -2.69 -27.46 18.78
C ASN A 62 -3.82 -26.94 19.70
N GLU A 63 -4.93 -26.44 19.14
CA GLU A 63 -6.14 -26.16 19.91
C GLU A 63 -7.14 -27.31 19.73
N PRO A 64 -7.66 -27.92 20.81
CA PRO A 64 -8.53 -29.09 20.71
C PRO A 64 -9.95 -28.75 20.22
N LYS A 65 -10.34 -27.47 20.27
CA LYS A 65 -11.67 -27.00 19.86
C LYS A 65 -11.55 -25.78 18.95
N PRO A 66 -12.50 -25.57 18.02
CA PRO A 66 -12.56 -24.34 17.25
C PRO A 66 -12.66 -23.11 18.15
N LEU A 67 -11.94 -22.05 17.78
CA LEU A 67 -11.95 -20.78 18.47
C LEU A 67 -12.92 -19.83 17.78
N VAL A 68 -13.65 -19.03 18.57
CA VAL A 68 -14.59 -18.04 18.07
C VAL A 68 -14.06 -16.65 18.38
N PHE A 69 -13.89 -15.82 17.36
CA PHE A 69 -13.43 -14.44 17.50
C PHE A 69 -14.53 -13.47 17.07
N ASN A 70 -14.92 -12.57 17.97
CA ASN A 70 -15.75 -11.43 17.64
C ASN A 70 -14.84 -10.23 17.32
N ILE A 71 -14.84 -9.80 16.06
CA ILE A 71 -13.99 -8.75 15.54
C ILE A 71 -14.87 -7.54 15.25
N VAL A 72 -14.51 -6.37 15.78
CA VAL A 72 -15.17 -5.11 15.43
C VAL A 72 -14.47 -4.55 14.19
N ARG A 73 -15.19 -4.45 13.07
CA ARG A 73 -14.65 -3.90 11.82
C ARG A 73 -14.15 -2.48 12.05
N ASP A 74 -13.00 -2.15 11.48
CA ASP A 74 -12.46 -0.80 11.54
C ASP A 74 -11.82 -0.42 10.20
N ILE A 75 -11.61 0.87 10.00
CA ILE A 75 -10.85 1.38 8.87
C ILE A 75 -9.37 1.11 9.14
N ILE A 76 -8.88 0.02 8.55
CA ILE A 76 -7.46 -0.32 8.61
C ILE A 76 -6.69 0.67 7.73
N LYS A 77 -5.94 1.57 8.36
CA LYS A 77 -5.01 2.47 7.67
C LYS A 77 -3.65 1.81 7.62
N ILE A 78 -3.34 1.16 6.50
CA ILE A 78 -1.97 0.77 6.21
C ILE A 78 -1.25 2.03 5.69
N PRO A 79 -0.16 2.49 6.32
CA PRO A 79 0.61 3.60 5.79
C PRO A 79 1.02 3.32 4.34
N SER A 80 0.66 4.24 3.45
CA SER A 80 1.03 4.18 2.04
C SER A 80 2.53 4.41 1.83
N VAL A 81 3.19 5.12 2.76
CA VAL A 81 4.60 5.48 2.70
C VAL A 81 5.31 5.12 4.00
N TYR A 82 6.49 4.51 3.88
CA TYR A 82 7.44 4.31 4.98
C TYR A 82 8.74 5.02 4.64
N VAL A 83 9.25 5.81 5.58
CA VAL A 83 10.56 6.48 5.45
C VAL A 83 11.44 6.04 6.60
N LYS A 84 12.59 5.46 6.27
CA LYS A 84 13.59 4.99 7.25
C LYS A 84 14.98 5.38 6.82
N LYS A 85 15.86 5.69 7.77
CA LYS A 85 17.29 5.83 7.49
C LYS A 85 17.89 4.45 7.25
N ILE A 86 18.71 4.31 6.21
CA ILE A 86 19.51 3.10 6.00
C ILE A 86 20.65 3.12 7.03
N LYS A 87 20.72 2.08 7.86
CA LYS A 87 21.66 1.99 8.99
C LYS A 87 23.09 2.26 8.53
N ASP A 88 23.83 3.04 9.30
CA ASP A 88 25.24 3.38 9.07
C ASP A 88 25.53 4.08 7.71
N THR A 89 24.52 4.67 7.07
CA THR A 89 24.67 5.43 5.83
C THR A 89 23.98 6.81 5.91
N PRO A 90 24.30 7.74 5.00
CA PRO A 90 23.60 9.02 4.89
C PRO A 90 22.34 8.96 4.00
N TYR A 91 21.81 7.78 3.68
CA TYR A 91 20.70 7.60 2.74
C TYR A 91 19.39 7.23 3.43
N LEU A 92 18.27 7.54 2.77
CA LEU A 92 16.94 7.08 3.18
C LEU A 92 16.43 5.95 2.30
N TYR A 93 15.71 5.03 2.92
CA TYR A 93 14.84 4.09 2.26
C TYR A 93 13.40 4.60 2.36
N VAL A 94 12.79 4.86 1.21
CA VAL A 94 11.41 5.36 1.08
C VAL A 94 10.61 4.30 0.35
N ARG A 95 9.70 3.61 1.04
CA ARG A 95 8.82 2.61 0.44
C ARG A 95 7.43 3.17 0.23
N VAL A 96 6.92 3.11 -1.00
CA VAL A 96 5.54 3.47 -1.32
C VAL A 96 4.78 2.18 -1.65
N ASN A 97 3.83 1.78 -0.81
CA ASN A 97 3.04 0.55 -0.98
C ASN A 97 1.84 0.75 -1.92
N SER A 98 1.28 1.96 -1.96
CA SER A 98 0.18 2.34 -2.86
C SER A 98 0.13 3.86 -3.03
N PHE A 99 -0.34 4.35 -4.17
CA PHE A 99 -0.53 5.79 -4.42
C PHE A 99 -1.87 6.29 -3.86
N ASP A 100 -1.98 6.35 -2.54
CA ASP A 100 -3.09 7.01 -1.86
C ASP A 100 -2.94 8.54 -1.83
N LYS A 101 -3.97 9.25 -1.35
CA LYS A 101 -4.02 10.72 -1.33
C LYS A 101 -2.92 11.41 -0.50
N ASN A 102 -2.12 10.67 0.28
CA ASN A 102 -1.13 11.22 1.20
C ASN A 102 0.32 10.96 0.77
N VAL A 103 0.58 10.25 -0.34
CA VAL A 103 1.94 9.86 -0.73
C VAL A 103 2.88 11.05 -0.87
N THR A 104 2.51 12.06 -1.67
CA THR A 104 3.36 13.22 -1.92
C THR A 104 3.75 13.92 -0.61
N LYS A 105 2.76 14.15 0.26
CA LYS A 105 2.96 14.79 1.56
C LYS A 105 3.85 13.95 2.47
N SER A 106 3.62 12.64 2.53
CA SER A 106 4.36 11.74 3.43
C SER A 106 5.82 11.60 3.04
N VAL A 107 6.13 11.53 1.74
CA VAL A 107 7.51 11.54 1.25
C VAL A 107 8.18 12.89 1.53
N LEU A 108 7.49 14.01 1.26
CA LEU A 108 8.00 15.35 1.54
C LEU A 108 8.31 15.53 3.04
N ASP A 109 7.40 15.13 3.92
CA ASP A 109 7.56 15.24 5.38
C ASP A 109 8.75 14.36 5.84
N GLY A 110 8.89 13.15 5.28
CA GLY A 110 10.03 12.28 5.57
C GLY A 110 11.37 12.85 5.11
N LEU A 111 11.44 13.50 3.95
CA LEU A 111 12.64 14.19 3.48
C LEU A 111 12.97 15.41 4.34
N LYS A 112 11.96 16.23 4.71
CA LYS A 112 12.13 17.39 5.60
C LYS A 112 12.64 17.00 6.98
N ALA A 113 12.19 15.88 7.52
CA ALA A 113 12.65 15.34 8.79
C ALA A 113 14.12 14.84 8.75
N ASN A 114 14.68 14.68 7.54
CA ASN A 114 16.02 14.14 7.32
C ASN A 114 16.86 15.07 6.41
N PRO A 115 17.10 16.33 6.79
CA PRO A 115 17.68 17.35 5.92
C PRO A 115 19.14 17.08 5.52
N LYS A 116 19.83 16.20 6.25
CA LYS A 116 21.23 15.81 5.96
C LYS A 116 21.35 14.59 5.05
N THR A 117 20.23 14.08 4.52
CA THR A 117 20.27 12.93 3.60
C THR A 117 21.04 13.26 2.33
N LYS A 118 21.88 12.32 1.88
CA LYS A 118 22.66 12.44 0.63
C LYS A 118 21.98 11.77 -0.57
N GLY A 119 20.80 11.19 -0.39
CA GLY A 119 20.04 10.54 -1.45
C GLY A 119 18.97 9.61 -0.90
N ILE A 120 18.12 9.08 -1.77
CA ILE A 120 17.09 8.11 -1.40
C ILE A 120 17.07 6.88 -2.31
N VAL A 121 16.67 5.76 -1.72
CA VAL A 121 16.17 4.58 -2.44
C VAL A 121 14.65 4.63 -2.36
N LEU A 122 13.99 4.86 -3.50
CA LEU A 122 12.54 4.85 -3.66
C LEU A 122 12.09 3.45 -4.07
N ASP A 123 11.53 2.69 -3.14
CA ASP A 123 11.06 1.32 -3.36
C ASP A 123 9.58 1.29 -3.73
N LEU A 124 9.30 0.95 -4.99
CA LEU A 124 7.97 0.78 -5.59
C LEU A 124 7.66 -0.70 -5.87
N ARG A 125 8.44 -1.65 -5.35
CA ARG A 125 8.24 -3.09 -5.59
C ARG A 125 6.94 -3.58 -4.96
N GLY A 126 6.11 -4.24 -5.77
CA GLY A 126 4.80 -4.74 -5.37
C GLY A 126 3.73 -3.65 -5.20
N ASN A 127 3.98 -2.43 -5.68
CA ASN A 127 3.00 -1.34 -5.65
C ASN A 127 2.19 -1.30 -6.97
N PRO A 128 0.89 -1.65 -6.96
CA PRO A 128 0.05 -1.71 -8.15
C PRO A 128 -0.39 -0.33 -8.69
N GLY A 129 0.10 0.76 -8.09
CA GLY A 129 -0.19 2.12 -8.49
C GLY A 129 -1.23 2.80 -7.59
N GLY A 130 -2.14 3.56 -8.18
CA GLY A 130 -3.13 4.36 -7.47
C GLY A 130 -3.37 5.71 -8.14
N LEU A 131 -3.50 6.77 -7.35
CA LEU A 131 -3.91 8.07 -7.83
C LEU A 131 -2.82 8.75 -8.67
N LEU A 132 -3.15 9.08 -9.93
CA LEU A 132 -2.27 9.76 -10.88
C LEU A 132 -1.70 11.08 -10.33
N ASN A 133 -2.53 11.90 -9.68
CA ASN A 133 -2.09 13.17 -9.12
C ASN A 133 -1.01 13.00 -8.02
N GLN A 134 -0.95 11.85 -7.37
CA GLN A 134 0.06 11.54 -6.36
C GLN A 134 1.36 11.06 -6.98
N ALA A 135 1.31 10.35 -8.12
CA ALA A 135 2.50 10.08 -8.92
C ALA A 135 3.11 11.38 -9.44
N VAL A 136 2.29 12.24 -10.08
CA VAL A 136 2.72 13.56 -10.56
C VAL A 136 3.28 14.41 -9.42
N GLY A 137 2.62 14.42 -8.26
CA GLY A 137 3.08 15.16 -7.08
C GLY A 137 4.42 14.66 -6.54
N LEU A 138 4.61 13.34 -6.47
CA LEU A 138 5.86 12.71 -6.05
C LEU A 138 7.00 13.02 -7.03
N SER A 139 6.78 12.86 -8.34
CA SER A 139 7.77 13.17 -9.38
C SER A 139 8.18 14.65 -9.35
N ASN A 140 7.24 15.56 -9.13
CA ASN A 140 7.52 17.00 -9.00
C ASN A 140 8.47 17.34 -7.84
N LEU A 141 8.61 16.49 -6.82
CA LEU A 141 9.59 16.75 -5.76
C LEU A 141 11.04 16.78 -6.28
N PHE A 142 11.30 16.07 -7.38
CA PHE A 142 12.63 15.84 -7.93
C PHE A 142 12.81 16.42 -9.35
N ILE A 143 11.74 16.55 -10.13
CA ILE A 143 11.82 16.99 -11.54
C ILE A 143 11.32 18.42 -11.66
N LYS A 144 12.22 19.32 -12.08
CA LYS A 144 11.95 20.76 -12.17
C LYS A 144 11.15 21.15 -13.41
N GLU A 145 11.44 20.55 -14.56
CA GLU A 145 10.88 20.90 -15.86
C GLU A 145 10.69 19.66 -16.74
N GLY A 146 9.88 19.78 -17.79
CA GLY A 146 9.56 18.68 -18.71
C GLY A 146 8.16 18.07 -18.50
N VAL A 147 7.83 17.10 -19.35
CA VAL A 147 6.58 16.32 -19.26
C VAL A 147 6.81 15.13 -18.33
N LEU A 148 5.98 14.98 -17.31
CA LEU A 148 6.05 13.86 -16.36
C LEU A 148 5.28 12.64 -16.87
N VAL A 149 4.12 12.88 -17.47
CA VAL A 149 3.28 11.84 -18.07
C VAL A 149 2.34 12.47 -19.09
N SER A 150 2.10 11.75 -20.18
CA SER A 150 1.11 12.11 -21.20
C SER A 150 0.06 11.02 -21.31
N GLN A 151 -1.21 11.42 -21.36
CA GLN A 151 -2.33 10.56 -21.73
C GLN A 151 -2.69 10.83 -23.18
N ARG A 152 -2.79 9.77 -23.99
CA ARG A 152 -3.27 9.85 -25.36
C ARG A 152 -4.68 9.28 -25.45
N GLY A 153 -5.64 10.11 -25.83
CA GLY A 153 -7.01 9.69 -26.06
C GLY A 153 -7.21 9.14 -27.47
N LYS A 154 -8.45 8.74 -27.79
CA LYS A 154 -8.78 8.29 -29.16
C LYS A 154 -8.75 9.46 -30.13
N ASN A 155 -9.20 10.62 -29.65
CA ASN A 155 -9.17 11.87 -30.39
C ASN A 155 -8.04 12.75 -29.87
N LYS A 156 -7.44 13.57 -30.75
CA LYS A 156 -6.31 14.45 -30.39
C LYS A 156 -6.67 15.44 -29.28
N GLU A 157 -7.92 15.88 -29.21
CA GLU A 157 -8.44 16.82 -28.20
C GLU A 157 -8.50 16.22 -26.78
N GLU A 158 -8.49 14.89 -26.68
CA GLU A 158 -8.47 14.17 -25.40
C GLU A 158 -7.05 13.96 -24.86
N ASN A 159 -6.02 14.42 -25.58
CA ASN A 159 -4.65 14.31 -25.13
C ASN A 159 -4.40 15.26 -23.96
N LEU A 160 -3.83 14.72 -22.87
CA LEU A 160 -3.47 15.48 -21.68
C LEU A 160 -1.98 15.32 -21.42
N GLU A 161 -1.31 16.41 -21.09
CA GLU A 161 0.07 16.41 -20.61
C GLU A 161 0.12 16.93 -19.19
N TYR A 162 0.77 16.16 -18.32
CA TYR A 162 1.07 16.57 -16.95
C TYR A 162 2.53 16.98 -16.92
N LYS A 163 2.78 18.29 -16.81
CA LYS A 163 4.13 18.87 -16.80
C LYS A 163 4.62 19.09 -15.38
N ALA A 164 5.95 19.09 -15.23
CA ALA A 164 6.58 19.54 -14.01
C ALA A 164 6.22 21.02 -13.77
N ASN A 165 5.97 21.38 -12.50
CA ASN A 165 5.43 22.68 -12.12
C ASN A 165 6.50 23.68 -11.65
N GLY A 166 7.79 23.39 -11.89
CA GLY A 166 8.92 24.22 -11.44
C GLY A 166 9.29 24.06 -9.97
N ARG A 167 8.44 23.44 -9.13
CA ARG A 167 8.66 23.29 -7.69
C ARG A 167 9.26 21.92 -7.36
N ALA A 168 10.56 21.80 -7.56
CA ALA A 168 11.34 20.60 -7.26
C ALA A 168 12.39 20.84 -6.16
N PRO A 169 11.98 20.86 -4.88
CA PRO A 169 12.88 21.16 -3.75
C PRO A 169 14.04 20.16 -3.60
N TYR A 170 13.95 18.99 -4.24
CA TYR A 170 14.96 17.94 -4.17
C TYR A 170 15.55 17.62 -5.55
N THR A 171 15.60 18.58 -6.48
CA THR A 171 16.15 18.39 -7.84
C THR A 171 17.56 17.79 -7.85
N ASN A 172 18.41 18.20 -6.91
CA ASN A 172 19.81 17.76 -6.85
C ASN A 172 20.02 16.56 -5.91
N LEU A 173 18.95 16.00 -5.34
CA LEU A 173 19.04 14.87 -4.44
C LEU A 173 19.11 13.57 -5.27
N PRO A 174 20.17 12.75 -5.16
CA PRO A 174 20.24 11.48 -5.87
C PRO A 174 19.09 10.54 -5.49
N VAL A 175 18.45 9.93 -6.50
CA VAL A 175 17.35 8.98 -6.33
C VAL A 175 17.67 7.69 -7.08
N VAL A 176 17.47 6.55 -6.42
CA VAL A 176 17.45 5.23 -7.04
C VAL A 176 16.04 4.67 -6.90
N VAL A 177 15.41 4.26 -8.00
CA VAL A 177 14.07 3.67 -7.99
C VAL A 177 14.16 2.15 -8.09
N LEU A 178 13.51 1.44 -7.17
CA LEU A 178 13.38 -0.03 -7.21
C LEU A 178 11.98 -0.43 -7.68
N VAL A 179 11.92 -1.25 -8.73
CA VAL A 179 10.69 -1.80 -9.30
C VAL A 179 10.79 -3.32 -9.44
N ASN A 180 9.66 -4.00 -9.57
CA ASN A 180 9.60 -5.43 -9.92
C ASN A 180 8.30 -5.73 -10.69
N GLY A 181 8.03 -7.01 -10.99
CA GLY A 181 6.82 -7.43 -11.70
C GLY A 181 5.48 -7.11 -11.02
N GLY A 182 5.47 -6.57 -9.80
CA GLY A 182 4.27 -6.06 -9.13
C GLY A 182 4.16 -4.53 -9.12
N SER A 183 5.09 -3.81 -9.75
CA SER A 183 5.05 -2.36 -9.93
C SER A 183 4.19 -2.03 -11.15
N ALA A 184 3.12 -1.23 -10.99
CA ALA A 184 2.21 -0.90 -12.08
C ALA A 184 1.65 0.54 -12.01
N SER A 185 1.15 1.04 -13.13
CA SER A 185 0.39 2.29 -13.28
C SER A 185 1.13 3.51 -12.70
N ALA A 186 0.61 4.14 -11.64
CA ALA A 186 1.25 5.26 -10.97
C ALA A 186 2.71 5.00 -10.57
N SER A 187 3.06 3.75 -10.21
CA SER A 187 4.44 3.35 -9.92
C SER A 187 5.33 3.42 -11.16
N GLU A 188 4.83 2.97 -12.32
CA GLU A 188 5.55 3.02 -13.59
C GLU A 188 5.71 4.45 -14.08
N ILE A 189 4.70 5.31 -13.87
CA ILE A 189 4.80 6.74 -14.18
C ILE A 189 5.95 7.38 -13.40
N VAL A 190 6.04 7.14 -12.09
CA VAL A 190 7.13 7.70 -11.27
C VAL A 190 8.48 7.15 -11.70
N ALA A 191 8.57 5.84 -11.95
CA ALA A 191 9.81 5.20 -12.37
C ALA A 191 10.27 5.61 -13.78
N GLY A 192 9.34 5.93 -14.69
CA GLY A 192 9.68 6.38 -16.04
C GLY A 192 9.96 7.89 -16.14
N ALA A 193 9.43 8.68 -15.19
CA ALA A 193 9.69 10.12 -15.14
C ALA A 193 11.04 10.45 -14.49
N LEU A 194 11.45 9.68 -13.47
CA LEU A 194 12.72 9.83 -12.74
C LEU A 194 13.88 9.13 -13.46
#